data_AF-A0A1Q3JP37-F1
#
_entry.id   AF-A0A1Q3JP37-F1
#
_cell.length_a   1.000
_cell.length_b   1.000
_cell.length_c   1.000
_cell.angle_alpha   90.00
_cell.angle_beta   90.00
_cell.angle_gamma   90.00
#
_symmetry.space_group_name_H-M   'P 1'
#
loop_
_entity.id
_entity.type
_entity.pdbx_description
1 polymer ?
#
loop_
_entity_poly.entity_id
_entity_poly.type
_entity_poly.pdbx_seq_one_letter_code
_entity_poly.pdbx_strand_id
1 'polypeptide(L)'
;MASSTYRRPTQRRSFAAAYAPYAKRATPTAQTLAQRSLLSGETISNILRFADIEEDLGGGRVLNKLSADRLQDAEVRAVFGPDLARAAKVSVVWDEREGQIARVYDGQMAA
;
A
#
# COMPACT_ATOMS: atom_id res chain seq x y z
N MET A 1 27.90 -63.69 30.92
CA MET A 1 26.89 -63.33 31.94
C MET A 1 25.88 -62.37 31.31
N ALA A 2 24.61 -62.80 31.34
CA ALA A 2 23.35 -62.23 30.84
C ALA A 2 23.29 -60.85 30.14
N SER A 3 22.92 -60.88 28.85
CA SER A 3 22.37 -59.73 28.10
C SER A 3 20.89 -59.52 28.47
N SER A 4 20.57 -58.39 29.11
CA SER A 4 19.19 -57.95 29.35
C SER A 4 18.76 -56.98 28.26
N THR A 5 17.88 -57.42 27.36
CA THR A 5 17.31 -56.57 26.30
C THR A 5 15.94 -56.05 26.74
N TYR A 6 15.91 -54.84 27.28
CA TYR A 6 14.66 -54.13 27.56
C TYR A 6 14.15 -53.45 26.27
N ARG A 7 13.10 -54.03 25.67
CA ARG A 7 12.43 -53.48 24.48
C ARG A 7 11.43 -52.40 24.91
N ARG A 8 11.80 -51.12 24.81
CA ARG A 8 10.88 -49.98 24.99
C ARG A 8 9.78 -50.05 23.92
N PRO A 9 8.48 -50.06 24.28
CA PRO A 9 7.42 -49.86 23.29
C PRO A 9 7.38 -48.37 22.90
N THR A 10 7.81 -48.07 21.67
CA THR A 10 7.67 -46.75 21.05
C THR A 10 6.25 -46.56 20.54
N GLN A 11 5.30 -46.31 21.44
CA GLN A 11 3.97 -45.85 21.04
C GLN A 11 3.87 -44.34 21.22
N ARG A 12 4.55 -43.59 20.33
CA ARG A 12 4.26 -42.18 20.11
C ARG A 12 2.91 -42.10 19.38
N ARG A 13 1.81 -42.05 20.13
CA ARG A 13 0.55 -41.52 19.59
C ARG A 13 0.82 -40.08 19.16
N SER A 14 1.07 -39.89 17.87
CA SER A 14 1.23 -38.58 17.29
C SER A 14 -0.10 -37.85 17.39
N PHE A 15 -0.17 -36.87 18.29
CA PHE A 15 -1.30 -35.95 18.45
C PHE A 15 -1.62 -35.15 17.16
N ALA A 16 -0.74 -35.23 16.14
CA ALA A 16 -0.91 -34.61 14.82
C ALA A 16 -2.20 -35.05 14.09
N ALA A 17 -2.70 -36.27 14.33
CA ALA A 17 -3.92 -36.75 13.68
C ALA A 17 -5.19 -35.99 14.13
N ALA A 18 -5.20 -35.42 15.34
CA ALA A 18 -6.36 -34.73 15.89
C ALA A 18 -6.60 -33.34 15.26
N TYR A 19 -5.59 -32.76 14.60
CA TYR A 19 -5.66 -31.42 14.00
C TYR A 19 -5.82 -31.41 12.47
N ALA A 20 -5.87 -32.58 11.83
CA ALA A 20 -6.05 -32.72 10.39
C ALA A 20 -7.27 -31.97 9.79
N PRO A 21 -8.45 -31.89 10.44
CA PRO A 21 -9.60 -31.22 9.81
C PRO A 21 -9.48 -29.68 9.79
N TYR A 22 -8.58 -29.08 10.57
CA TYR A 22 -8.36 -27.63 10.59
C TYR A 22 -7.22 -27.15 9.69
N ALA A 23 -6.42 -28.08 9.13
CA ALA A 23 -5.32 -27.77 8.22
C ALA A 23 -5.78 -27.29 6.83
N LYS A 24 -7.08 -27.38 6.53
CA LYS A 24 -7.68 -26.95 5.25
C LYS A 24 -8.23 -25.52 5.25
N ARG A 25 -7.84 -24.68 6.20
CA ARG A 25 -8.08 -23.24 6.06
C ARG A 25 -7.01 -22.71 5.12
N ALA A 26 -7.40 -22.40 3.88
CA ALA A 26 -6.55 -21.66 2.97
C ALA A 26 -6.06 -20.40 3.69
N THR A 27 -4.80 -20.39 4.09
CA THR A 27 -4.13 -19.16 4.49
C THR A 27 -4.25 -18.26 3.28
N PRO A 28 -4.84 -17.06 3.38
CA PRO A 28 -4.78 -16.11 2.27
C PRO A 28 -3.30 -15.97 1.92
N THR A 29 -2.95 -16.43 0.72
CA THR A 29 -1.58 -16.34 0.21
C THR A 29 -1.16 -14.89 0.30
N ALA A 30 0.09 -14.63 0.70
CA ALA A 30 0.66 -13.29 0.88
C ALA A 30 0.46 -12.34 -0.34
N GLN A 31 0.03 -12.87 -1.49
CA GLN A 31 -0.39 -12.17 -2.68
C GLN A 31 -1.65 -11.29 -2.50
N THR A 32 -2.60 -11.63 -1.61
CA THR A 32 -3.77 -10.76 -1.35
C THR A 32 -3.38 -9.51 -0.55
N LEU A 33 -2.23 -9.52 0.12
CA LEU A 33 -1.63 -8.37 0.78
C LEU A 33 -0.56 -7.68 -0.09
N ALA A 34 -0.39 -8.12 -1.36
CA ALA A 34 0.54 -7.49 -2.29
C ALA A 34 0.05 -6.08 -2.61
N GLN A 35 0.53 -5.16 -1.77
CA GLN A 35 0.84 -3.77 -2.06
C GLN A 35 -0.33 -2.98 -2.64
N ARG A 36 -1.11 -2.41 -1.71
CA ARG A 36 -1.35 -0.97 -1.80
C ARG A 36 0.03 -0.31 -1.84
N SER A 37 0.62 -0.21 -3.03
CA SER A 37 1.88 0.49 -3.25
C SER A 37 1.69 1.85 -2.60
N LEU A 38 2.49 2.22 -1.61
CA LEU A 38 2.36 3.54 -1.00
C LEU A 38 2.72 4.59 -2.06
N LEU A 39 2.06 5.74 -2.05
CA LEU A 39 2.52 6.87 -2.85
C LEU A 39 3.90 7.26 -2.37
N SER A 40 4.83 7.45 -3.31
CA SER A 40 6.14 7.95 -2.95
C SER A 40 6.03 9.41 -2.51
N GLY A 41 6.86 9.81 -1.56
CA GLY A 41 6.94 11.21 -1.15
C GLY A 41 7.34 12.13 -2.31
N GLU A 42 8.17 11.62 -3.23
CA GLU A 42 8.56 12.34 -4.44
C GLU A 42 7.35 12.62 -5.35
N THR A 43 6.47 11.65 -5.56
CA THR A 43 5.23 11.85 -6.35
C THR A 43 4.35 12.93 -5.71
N ILE A 44 4.20 12.92 -4.38
CA ILE A 44 3.39 13.91 -3.66
C ILE A 44 4.00 15.31 -3.78
N SER A 45 5.31 15.43 -3.58
CA SER A 45 6.05 16.70 -3.74
C SER A 45 5.95 17.23 -5.17
N ASN A 46 6.06 16.35 -6.17
CA ASN A 46 5.92 16.73 -7.57
C ASN A 46 4.48 17.17 -7.88
N ILE A 47 3.45 16.57 -7.28
CA ILE A 47 2.07 17.04 -7.43
C ILE A 47 1.93 18.45 -6.89
N LEU A 48 2.44 18.74 -5.68
CA LEU A 48 2.40 20.09 -5.12
C LEU A 48 3.16 21.10 -6.00
N ARG A 49 4.27 20.68 -6.61
CA ARG A 49 5.07 21.55 -7.49
C ARG A 49 4.39 21.86 -8.83
N PHE A 50 3.71 20.88 -9.42
CA PHE A 50 3.16 20.99 -10.77
C PHE A 50 1.64 21.19 -10.82
N ALA A 51 0.97 21.15 -9.66
CA ALA A 51 -0.46 21.38 -9.54
C ALA A 51 -0.83 22.72 -10.17
N ASP A 52 -1.81 22.64 -11.05
CA ASP A 52 -2.39 23.78 -11.75
C ASP A 52 -3.85 24.00 -11.37
N ILE A 53 -4.46 23.01 -10.69
CA ILE A 53 -5.77 23.17 -10.08
C ILE A 53 -5.59 23.27 -8.56
N GLU A 54 -5.98 24.44 -8.06
CA GLU A 54 -6.07 24.76 -6.64
C GLU A 54 -7.52 25.07 -6.29
N GLU A 55 -8.03 24.43 -5.23
CA GLU A 55 -9.39 24.62 -4.76
C GLU A 55 -9.38 24.91 -3.25
N ASP A 56 -9.84 26.10 -2.88
CA ASP A 56 -9.95 26.50 -1.47
C ASP A 56 -11.07 25.71 -0.78
N LEU A 57 -10.70 24.95 0.25
CA LEU A 57 -11.62 24.18 1.08
C LEU A 57 -12.08 24.96 2.32
N GLY A 58 -11.61 26.20 2.48
CA GLY A 58 -11.82 27.04 3.63
C GLY A 58 -10.91 26.66 4.81
N GLY A 59 -10.81 27.58 5.78
CA GLY A 59 -10.02 27.36 7.00
C GLY A 59 -8.50 27.34 6.77
N GLY A 60 -8.03 27.85 5.63
CA GLY A 60 -6.61 27.83 5.24
C GLY A 60 -6.15 26.51 4.63
N ARG A 61 -7.07 25.74 4.03
CA ARG A 61 -6.77 24.47 3.37
C ARG A 61 -7.00 24.58 1.88
N VAL A 62 -6.02 24.16 1.10
CA VAL A 62 -6.08 24.19 -0.36
C VAL A 62 -5.90 22.78 -0.91
N LEU A 63 -6.83 22.34 -1.75
CA LEU A 63 -6.71 21.10 -2.50
C LEU A 63 -5.93 21.36 -3.78
N ASN A 64 -4.86 20.60 -3.97
CA ASN A 64 -3.96 20.67 -5.11
C ASN A 64 -4.09 19.40 -5.95
N LYS A 65 -4.30 19.56 -7.26
CA LYS A 65 -4.35 18.44 -8.22
C LYS A 65 -3.83 18.88 -9.59
N LEU A 66 -3.45 17.90 -10.40
CA LEU A 66 -3.07 18.11 -11.79
C LEU A 66 -4.30 18.04 -12.69
N SER A 67 -4.46 19.00 -13.61
CA SER A 67 -5.44 18.92 -14.68
C SER A 67 -5.07 17.90 -15.75
N ALA A 68 -6.06 17.51 -16.55
CA ALA A 68 -5.83 16.64 -17.71
C ALA A 68 -4.84 17.26 -18.71
N ASP A 69 -4.88 18.58 -18.88
CA ASP A 69 -4.00 19.30 -19.80
C ASP A 69 -2.58 19.33 -19.26
N ARG A 70 -2.41 19.60 -17.96
CA ARG A 70 -1.11 19.63 -17.29
C ARG A 70 -0.38 18.29 -17.35
N LEU A 71 -1.11 17.18 -17.34
CA LEU A 71 -0.55 15.84 -17.50
C LEU A 71 0.00 15.57 -18.91
N GLN A 72 -0.34 16.37 -19.91
CA GLN A 72 0.19 16.23 -21.27
C GLN A 72 1.53 16.94 -21.47
N ASP A 73 1.88 17.87 -20.58
CA ASP A 73 3.11 18.64 -20.67
C ASP A 73 4.35 17.73 -20.62
N ALA A 74 5.28 17.96 -21.55
CA ALA A 74 6.49 17.14 -21.68
C ALA A 74 7.32 17.13 -20.39
N GLU A 75 7.41 18.26 -19.68
CA GLU A 75 8.11 18.38 -18.40
C GLU A 75 7.45 17.51 -17.32
N VAL A 76 6.13 17.61 -17.17
CA VAL A 76 5.36 16.83 -16.18
C VAL A 76 5.50 15.33 -16.49
N ARG A 77 5.37 14.93 -17.74
CA ARG A 77 5.54 13.53 -18.17
C ARG A 77 6.95 13.01 -17.89
N ALA A 78 7.98 13.83 -18.09
CA ALA A 78 9.37 13.46 -17.83
C ALA A 78 9.63 13.27 -16.32
N VAL A 79 9.04 14.12 -15.47
CA VAL A 79 9.22 14.05 -14.01
C VAL A 79 8.47 12.88 -13.40
N PHE A 80 7.21 12.67 -13.79
CA PHE A 80 6.38 11.61 -13.19
C PHE A 80 6.65 10.23 -13.77
N GLY A 81 7.08 10.14 -15.03
CA GLY A 81 7.39 8.87 -15.71
C GLY A 81 6.30 7.82 -15.51
N PRO A 82 6.59 6.67 -14.88
CA PRO A 82 5.62 5.59 -14.67
C PRO A 82 4.48 5.96 -13.71
N ASP A 83 4.69 6.92 -12.81
CA ASP A 83 3.70 7.33 -11.82
C ASP A 83 2.67 8.32 -12.37
N LEU A 84 2.80 8.78 -13.61
CA LEU A 84 1.93 9.79 -14.21
C LEU A 84 0.44 9.41 -14.16
N ALA A 85 0.11 8.16 -14.50
CA ALA A 85 -1.26 7.66 -14.46
C ALA A 85 -1.84 7.61 -13.03
N ARG A 86 -0.97 7.47 -12.02
CA ARG A 86 -1.36 7.52 -10.62
C ARG A 86 -1.50 8.96 -10.15
N ALA A 87 -0.55 9.83 -10.47
CA ALA A 87 -0.59 11.26 -10.14
C ALA A 87 -1.87 11.94 -10.64
N ALA A 88 -2.39 11.52 -11.80
CA ALA A 88 -3.67 11.97 -12.34
C ALA A 88 -4.90 11.72 -11.43
N LYS A 89 -4.79 10.77 -10.49
CA LYS A 89 -5.85 10.36 -9.57
C LYS A 89 -5.60 10.81 -8.13
N VAL A 90 -4.55 11.59 -7.91
CA VAL A 90 -4.13 12.02 -6.58
C VAL A 90 -4.52 13.48 -6.37
N SER A 91 -4.98 13.78 -5.17
CA SER A 91 -5.24 15.14 -4.72
C SER A 91 -4.61 15.34 -3.35
N VAL A 92 -3.89 16.44 -3.19
CA VAL A 92 -3.13 16.75 -1.97
C VAL A 92 -3.75 17.97 -1.32
N VAL A 93 -4.19 17.84 -0.08
CA VAL A 93 -4.65 18.96 0.73
C VAL A 93 -3.47 19.53 1.50
N TRP A 94 -3.18 20.79 1.22
CA TRP A 94 -2.18 21.60 1.90
C TRP A 94 -2.84 22.47 2.96
N ASP A 95 -2.25 22.55 4.15
CA ASP A 95 -2.62 23.52 5.17
C ASP A 95 -1.66 24.70 5.09
N GLU A 96 -2.16 25.84 4.63
CA GLU A 96 -1.37 27.05 4.45
C GLU A 96 -0.95 27.68 5.78
N ARG A 97 -1.72 27.44 6.85
CA ARG A 97 -1.45 28.02 8.18
C ARG A 97 -0.31 27.30 8.87
N GLU A 98 -0.28 25.99 8.72
CA GLU A 98 0.74 25.13 9.33
C GLU A 98 1.91 24.85 8.37
N GLY A 99 1.76 25.14 7.08
CA GLY A 99 2.80 24.92 6.06
C GLY A 99 3.10 23.43 5.86
N GLN A 100 2.07 22.58 5.88
CA GLN A 100 2.22 21.13 5.79
C GLN A 100 1.09 20.46 5.01
N ILE A 101 1.34 19.21 4.63
CA ILE A 101 0.32 18.37 3.99
C ILE A 101 -0.68 17.93 5.07
N ALA A 102 -1.92 18.42 4.98
CA ALA A 102 -3.01 17.99 5.85
C ALA A 102 -3.51 16.60 5.48
N ARG A 103 -3.61 16.29 4.17
CA ARG A 103 -4.15 15.02 3.69
C ARG A 103 -3.74 14.71 2.26
N VAL A 104 -3.62 13.43 1.95
CA VAL A 104 -3.47 12.93 0.57
C VAL A 104 -4.62 11.99 0.25
N TYR A 105 -5.27 12.23 -0.88
CA TYR A 105 -6.28 11.35 -1.46
C TYR A 105 -5.69 10.65 -2.67
N ASP A 106 -5.71 9.32 -2.67
CA ASP A 106 -5.31 8.50 -3.81
C ASP A 106 -6.52 7.71 -4.28
N GLY A 107 -6.95 7.95 -5.52
CA GLY A 107 -8.05 7.27 -6.17
C GLY A 107 -7.80 5.79 -6.52
N GLN A 108 -6.82 5.13 -5.91
CA GLN A 108 -6.71 3.67 -5.93
C GLN A 108 -7.91 3.03 -5.19
N MET A 109 -9.04 2.93 -5.90
CA MET A 109 -10.06 1.93 -5.57
C MET A 109 -9.46 0.55 -5.81
N ALA A 110 -9.45 -0.29 -4.77
CA ALA A 110 -9.26 -1.73 -4.92
C ALA A 110 -10.47 -2.27 -5.68
N ALA A 111 -10.22 -2.90 -6.84
CA ALA A 111 -11.21 -3.72 -7.53
C ALA A 111 -11.52 -4.99 -6.72
#